data_AF-A0AA38GBY6-F1
#
_entry.id   AF-A0AA38GBY6-F1
#
_cell.length_a   1.000
_cell.length_b   1.000
_cell.length_c   1.000
_cell.angle_alpha   90.00
_cell.angle_beta   90.00
_cell.angle_gamma   90.00
#
_symmetry.space_group_name_H-M   'P 1'
#
loop_
_entity.id
_entity.type
_entity.pdbx_description
1 polymer ?
#
loop_
_entity_poly.entity_id
_entity_poly.type
_entity_poly.pdbx_seq_one_letter_code
_entity_poly.pdbx_strand_id
1 'polypeptide(L)' 'KNMQEIKVLKKKLSESFAIKDLGAAKQILGMRISRDRKEHKLTLSQEEYIKKVLERFNIQDAKPVGTPLAGHF' A
#
# COMPACT_ATOMS: atom_id res chain seq x y z
N LYS A 1 18.94 12.10 -4.84
CA LYS A 1 18.95 13.08 -5.95
C LYS A 1 17.53 13.57 -6.34
N ASN A 2 16.49 12.73 -6.39
CA ASN A 2 15.15 13.16 -6.87
C ASN A 2 14.26 13.97 -5.90
N MET A 3 14.71 14.26 -4.67
CA MET A 3 13.82 14.90 -3.68
C MET A 3 13.47 16.36 -4.05
N GLN A 4 14.38 17.08 -4.72
CA GLN A 4 14.12 18.45 -5.17
C GLN A 4 13.12 18.48 -6.33
N GLU A 5 13.28 17.58 -7.30
CA GLU A 5 12.33 17.43 -8.42
C GLU A 5 10.92 17.08 -7.93
N ILE A 6 10.82 16.16 -6.96
CA ILE A 6 9.53 15.81 -6.33
C ILE A 6 8.90 17.04 -5.66
N LYS A 7 9.68 17.89 -4.98
CA LYS A 7 9.17 19.11 -4.35
C LYS A 7 8.65 20.11 -5.39
N VAL A 8 9.39 20.33 -6.47
CA VAL A 8 8.98 21.22 -7.56
C VAL A 8 7.69 20.70 -8.21
N LEU A 9 7.59 19.39 -8.46
CA LEU A 9 6.39 18.77 -9.01
C LEU A 9 5.19 18.92 -8.08
N LYS A 10 5.37 18.64 -6.77
CA LYS A 10 4.31 18.86 -5.76
C LYS A 10 3.80 20.29 -5.79
N LYS A 11 4.71 21.27 -5.86
CA LYS A 11 4.35 22.70 -5.93
C LYS A 11 3.52 23.01 -7.17
N LYS A 12 3.99 22.63 -8.36
CA LYS A 12 3.27 22.85 -9.62
C LYS A 12 1.87 22.24 -9.60
N LEU A 13 1.74 21.02 -9.09
CA LEU A 13 0.43 20.38 -9.01
C LEU A 13 -0.49 21.09 -7.98
N SER A 14 0.06 21.62 -6.88
CA SER A 14 -0.73 22.36 -5.89
C SER A 14 -1.22 23.73 -6.38
N GLU A 15 -0.60 24.27 -7.43
CA GLU A 15 -1.05 25.51 -8.10
C GLU A 15 -2.32 25.26 -8.95
N SER A 16 -2.49 24.04 -9.47
CA SER A 16 -3.65 23.68 -10.31
C SER A 16 -4.71 22.83 -9.60
N PHE A 17 -4.34 22.14 -8.52
CA PHE A 17 -5.22 21.19 -7.82
C PHE A 17 -5.13 21.39 -6.31
N ALA A 18 -6.25 21.17 -5.61
CA ALA A 18 -6.27 21.13 -4.16
C ALA A 18 -5.52 19.87 -3.67
N ILE A 19 -4.24 20.03 -3.34
CA ILE A 19 -3.39 18.94 -2.85
C ILE A 19 -3.30 18.99 -1.34
N LYS A 20 -3.46 17.81 -0.71
CA LYS A 20 -3.20 17.60 0.71
C LYS A 20 -2.04 16.64 0.87
N ASP A 21 -1.04 17.03 1.64
CA ASP A 21 0.01 16.10 2.05
C ASP A 21 -0.51 15.23 3.20
N LEU A 22 -0.57 13.91 2.97
CA LEU A 22 -1.00 12.92 3.95
C LEU A 22 0.19 12.29 4.70
N GLY A 23 1.40 12.79 4.45
CA GLY A 23 2.64 12.23 4.97
C GLY A 23 3.08 10.96 4.25
N ALA A 24 3.80 10.09 4.95
CA ALA A 24 4.27 8.84 4.38
C ALA A 24 3.10 7.89 4.09
N ALA A 25 3.08 7.30 2.89
CA ALA A 25 2.08 6.32 2.52
C ALA A 25 2.09 5.11 3.46
N LYS A 26 0.94 4.85 4.09
CA LYS A 26 0.68 3.72 4.99
C LYS A 26 -0.16 2.62 4.35
N GLN A 27 -0.83 2.91 3.24
CA GLN A 27 -1.66 1.96 2.51
C GLN A 27 -1.61 2.25 1.01
N ILE A 28 -1.60 1.21 0.17
CA ILE A 28 -1.69 1.30 -1.29
C ILE A 28 -2.40 0.06 -1.83
N LEU A 29 -3.45 0.24 -2.65
CA LEU A 29 -4.20 -0.87 -3.27
C LEU A 29 -4.64 -1.96 -2.28
N GLY A 30 -5.09 -1.57 -1.07
CA GLY A 30 -5.46 -2.52 -0.02
C GLY A 30 -4.29 -3.14 0.76
N MET A 31 -3.05 -2.86 0.36
CA MET A 31 -1.85 -3.30 1.08
C MET A 31 -1.45 -2.30 2.14
N ARG A 32 -1.24 -2.75 3.37
CA ARG A 32 -0.64 -1.96 4.45
C ARG A 32 0.87 -1.90 4.25
N ILE A 33 1.43 -0.69 4.38
CA ILE A 33 2.87 -0.43 4.27
C ILE A 33 3.42 -0.14 5.66
N SER A 34 4.41 -0.92 6.08
CA SER A 34 5.24 -0.65 7.24
C SER A 34 6.67 -0.34 6.82
N ARG A 35 7.28 0.69 7.41
CA ARG A 35 8.62 1.17 7.07
C ARG A 35 9.45 1.24 8.33
N ASP A 36 10.47 0.39 8.42
CA ASP A 36 11.54 0.53 9.38
C ASP A 36 12.76 1.16 8.68
N ARG A 37 13.04 2.43 9.02
CA ARG A 37 14.16 3.14 8.41
C ARG A 37 15.50 2.83 9.06
N LYS A 38 15.51 2.32 10.30
CA LYS A 38 16.74 1.92 10.99
C LYS A 38 17.29 0.65 10.36
N GLU A 39 16.39 -0.30 10.14
CA GLU A 39 16.71 -1.61 9.52
C GLU A 39 16.60 -1.59 7.99
N HIS A 40 16.35 -0.42 7.39
CA HIS A 40 16.14 -0.27 5.94
C HIS A 40 15.09 -1.25 5.35
N LYS A 41 14.08 -1.63 6.14
CA LYS A 41 13.08 -2.64 5.79
C LYS A 41 11.76 -2.00 5.40
N LEU A 42 11.23 -2.43 4.25
CA LEU A 42 9.87 -2.15 3.80
C LEU A 42 9.07 -3.44 3.87
N THR A 43 7.96 -3.45 4.59
CA THR A 43 7.06 -4.61 4.67
C THR A 43 5.69 -4.22 4.13
N LEU A 44 5.13 -5.10 3.30
CA LEU A 44 3.78 -4.99 2.75
C LEU A 44 2.92 -6.13 3.30
N SER A 45 1.69 -5.83 3.71
CA SER A 45 0.71 -6.82 4.15
C SER A 45 -0.62 -6.63 3.44
N GLN A 46 -1.23 -7.72 2.98
CA GLN A 46 -2.56 -7.75 2.37
C GLN A 46 -3.62 -8.39 3.28
N GLU A 47 -3.33 -8.59 4.55
CA GLU A 47 -4.22 -9.32 5.47
C GLU A 47 -5.65 -8.76 5.49
N GLU A 48 -5.79 -7.43 5.66
CA GLU A 48 -7.11 -6.78 5.66
C GLU A 48 -7.84 -6.89 4.32
N TYR A 49 -7.11 -6.85 3.21
CA TYR A 49 -7.69 -7.03 1.88
C TYR A 49 -8.23 -8.45 1.72
N ILE A 50 -7.45 -9.45 2.12
CA ILE A 50 -7.87 -10.86 2.10
C ILE A 50 -9.12 -11.05 2.94
N LYS A 51 -9.18 -10.50 4.16
CA LYS A 51 -10.40 -10.55 5.02
C LYS A 51 -11.64 -9.99 4.30
N LYS A 52 -11.52 -8.81 3.68
CA LYS A 52 -12.61 -8.20 2.91
C LYS A 52 -13.05 -9.05 1.72
N VAL A 53 -12.12 -9.71 1.04
CA VAL A 53 -12.44 -10.62 -0.07
C VAL A 53 -13.20 -11.83 0.46
N LEU A 54 -12.75 -12.45 1.54
CA LEU A 54 -13.42 -13.60 2.14
C LEU A 54 -14.85 -13.26 2.60
N GLU A 55 -15.03 -12.12 3.27
CA GLU A 55 -16.35 -11.61 3.69
C GLU A 55 -17.25 -11.34 2.47
N ARG A 56 -16.72 -10.72 1.41
CA ARG A 56 -17.48 -10.41 0.19
C ARG A 56 -18.06 -11.65 -0.48
N PHE A 57 -17.35 -12.77 -0.42
CA PHE A 57 -17.79 -14.04 -0.99
C PHE A 57 -18.43 -14.96 0.06
N ASN A 58 -18.59 -14.49 1.30
CA ASN A 58 -19.19 -15.22 2.42
C ASN A 58 -18.47 -16.57 2.71
N ILE A 59 -17.14 -16.56 2.60
CA ILE A 59 -16.24 -17.72 2.76
C ILE A 59 -15.20 -17.51 3.87
N GLN A 60 -15.41 -16.56 4.78
CA GLN A 60 -14.49 -16.29 5.90
C GLN A 60 -14.28 -17.50 6.83
N ASP A 61 -15.26 -18.41 6.90
CA ASP A 61 -15.21 -19.63 7.71
C ASP A 61 -14.86 -20.88 6.89
N ALA A 62 -14.51 -20.71 5.60
CA ALA A 62 -14.15 -21.82 4.73
C ALA A 62 -12.82 -22.45 5.16
N LYS A 63 -12.68 -23.76 4.92
CA LYS A 63 -11.43 -24.49 5.19
C LYS A 63 -10.29 -23.88 4.38
N PRO A 64 -9.18 -23.45 5.01
CA PRO A 64 -8.06 -22.87 4.30
C PRO A 64 -7.39 -23.91 3.40
N VAL A 65 -7.06 -23.50 2.19
CA VAL A 65 -6.29 -24.28 1.21
C VAL A 65 -5.05 -23.48 0.85
N GLY A 66 -3.91 -24.15 0.75
CA GLY A 66 -2.66 -23.53 0.32
C GLY A 66 -2.84 -22.94 -1.07
N THR A 67 -3.00 -21.62 -1.13
CA THR A 67 -3.05 -20.88 -2.40
C THR A 67 -1.63 -20.48 -2.75
N PRO A 68 -1.03 -21.00 -3.83
CA PRO A 68 0.31 -20.63 -4.20
C PRO A 68 0.39 -19.12 -4.46
N LEU A 69 1.41 -18.47 -3.90
CA LEU A 69 1.75 -17.13 -4.35
C LEU A 69 2.24 -17.27 -5.80
N ALA A 70 1.55 -16.65 -6.75
CA ALA A 70 1.94 -16.72 -8.15
C ALA A 70 3.42 -16.31 -8.28
N GLY A 71 4.23 -17.17 -8.92
CA GLY A 71 5.68 -17.00 -8.99
C GLY A 71 6.16 -15.90 -9.93
N HIS A 72 5.28 -14.98 -10.34
CA HIS A 72 5.66 -13.88 -11.22
C HIS A 72 6.23 -12.73 -10.38
N PHE A 73 7.55 -12.72 -10.26
CA PHE A 73 8.38 -11.59 -9.84
C PHE A 73 9.51 -11.38 -10.84
#